data_AF-A0A3D9ZTJ8-F1
#
_entry.id   AF-A0A3D9ZTJ8-F1
#
_cell.length_a   1.000
_cell.length_b   1.000
_cell.length_c   1.000
_cell.angle_alpha   90.00
_cell.angle_beta   90.00
_cell.angle_gamma   90.00
#
_symmetry.space_group_name_H-M   'P 1'
#
loop_
_entity.id
_entity.type
_entity.pdbx_description
1 polymer ?
#
loop_
_entity_poly.entity_id
_entity_poly.type
_entity_poly.pdbx_seq_one_letter_code
_entity_poly.pdbx_strand_id
1 'polypeptide(L)' 'MEPTTFGQVAELVAGLGALGVLTATLNLFALRVVRIDEVPGCVQARIRWWSAHNPAFLVVSAGVTVAGLIMMAL' A
#
# COMPACT_ATOMS: atom_id res chain seq x y z
N MET A 1 32.10 -2.01 -0.84
CA MET A 1 30.68 -2.26 -0.53
C MET A 1 30.26 -3.43 -1.37
N GLU A 2 29.81 -4.54 -0.76
CA GLU A 2 29.41 -5.71 -1.53
C GLU A 2 28.18 -5.38 -2.39
N PRO A 3 28.22 -5.60 -3.71
CA PRO A 3 27.13 -5.27 -4.63
C PRO A 3 25.83 -6.04 -4.33
N THR A 4 25.88 -7.05 -3.46
CA THR A 4 24.73 -7.87 -3.04
C THR A 4 23.78 -7.14 -2.09
N THR A 5 24.27 -6.29 -1.19
CA THR A 5 23.41 -5.65 -0.17
C THR A 5 22.54 -4.54 -0.76
N PHE A 6 23.06 -3.76 -1.70
CA PHE A 6 22.30 -2.67 -2.33
C PHE A 6 21.16 -3.22 -3.20
N GLY A 7 21.44 -4.24 -4.02
CA GLY A 7 20.41 -4.91 -4.83
C GLY A 7 19.29 -5.53 -3.98
N GLN A 8 19.66 -6.20 -2.89
CA GLN A 8 18.69 -6.78 -1.95
C GLN A 8 17.81 -5.72 -1.27
N VAL A 9 18.39 -4.57 -0.90
CA VAL A 9 17.62 -3.46 -0.33
C VAL A 9 16.65 -2.88 -1.37
N ALA A 10 17.11 -2.69 -2.61
CA ALA A 10 16.27 -2.15 -3.67
C ALA A 10 15.08 -3.07 -4.00
N GLU A 11 15.33 -4.39 -4.06
CA GLU A 11 14.29 -5.41 -4.23
C GLU A 11 13.31 -5.41 -3.06
N LEU A 12 13.79 -5.35 -1.81
CA LEU A 12 12.94 -5.28 -0.62
C LEU A 12 12.05 -4.02 -0.66
N VAL A 13 12.61 -2.86 -1.00
CA VAL A 13 11.88 -1.59 -1.08
C VAL A 13 10.81 -1.67 -2.16
N ALA A 14 11.15 -2.15 -3.36
CA ALA A 14 10.19 -2.33 -4.44
C ALA A 14 9.07 -3.32 -4.03
N GLY A 15 9.43 -4.44 -3.40
CA GLY A 15 8.49 -5.45 -2.93
C GLY A 15 7.54 -4.93 -1.85
N LEU A 16 8.04 -4.19 -0.85
CA LEU A 16 7.22 -3.58 0.19
C LEU A 16 6.26 -2.53 -0.38
N GLY A 17 6.74 -1.71 -1.32
CA GLY A 17 5.88 -0.79 -2.06
C GLY A 17 4.77 -1.52 -2.80
N ALA A 18 5.10 -2.57 -3.55
CA ALA A 18 4.14 -3.34 -4.34
C ALA A 18 3.08 -4.01 -3.45
N LEU A 19 3.48 -4.57 -2.31
CA LEU A 19 2.56 -5.12 -1.30
C LEU A 19 1.63 -4.05 -0.73
N GLY A 20 2.16 -2.85 -0.46
CA GLY A 20 1.36 -1.71 -0.03
C GLY A 20 0.31 -1.31 -1.08
N VAL A 21 0.69 -1.25 -2.36
CA VAL A 21 -0.23 -0.96 -3.48
C VAL A 21 -1.31 -2.03 -3.60
N LEU A 22 -0.93 -3.30 -3.54
CA LEU A 22 -1.88 -4.42 -3.57
C LEU A 22 -2.88 -4.32 -2.42
N THR A 23 -2.38 -4.08 -1.20
CA THR A 23 -3.21 -3.94 0.00
C THR A 23 -4.17 -2.76 -0.13
N ALA A 24 -3.69 -1.60 -0.58
CA ALA A 24 -4.52 -0.41 -0.78
C ALA A 24 -5.62 -0.65 -1.82
N THR A 25 -5.30 -1.37 -2.89
CA THR A 25 -6.24 -1.71 -3.98
C THR A 25 -7.31 -2.67 -3.50
N LEU A 26 -6.93 -3.72 -2.76
CA LEU A 26 -7.88 -4.65 -2.13
C LEU A 26 -8.79 -3.92 -1.14
N ASN A 27 -8.23 -2.98 -0.38
CA ASN A 27 -8.99 -2.18 0.57
C ASN A 27 -9.98 -1.23 -0.14
N LEU A 28 -9.59 -0.62 -1.28
CA LEU A 28 -10.53 0.15 -2.11
C LEU A 28 -11.69 -0.71 -2.60
N PHE A 29 -11.40 -1.93 -3.04
CA PHE A 29 -12.41 -2.85 -3.52
C PHE A 29 -13.37 -3.25 -2.39
N ALA A 30 -12.83 -3.63 -1.22
CA ALA A 30 -13.62 -3.96 -0.05
C ALA A 30 -14.53 -2.79 0.39
N LEU A 31 -14.01 -1.56 0.41
CA LEU A 31 -14.77 -0.37 0.75
C LEU A 31 -15.90 -0.06 -0.24
N ARG A 32 -15.76 -0.44 -1.52
CA ARG A 32 -16.82 -0.29 -2.53
C ARG A 32 -17.91 -1.35 -2.42
N VAL A 33 -17.57 -2.55 -1.94
CA VAL A 33 -18.52 -3.66 -1.80
C VAL A 33 -19.32 -3.54 -0.50
N VAL A 34 -18.73 -2.99 0.57
CA VAL A 34 -19.38 -2.87 1.88
C VAL A 34 -20.34 -1.68 1.93
N ARG A 35 -21.60 -1.94 2.25
CA ARG A 35 -22.58 -0.91 2.62
C ARG A 35 -22.41 -0.54 4.08
N ILE A 36 -21.94 0.68 4.35
CA ILE A 36 -21.60 1.16 5.71
C ILE A 36 -22.80 1.08 6.68
N ASP A 37 -24.02 1.21 6.17
CA ASP A 37 -25.24 1.20 7.00
C ASP A 37 -25.66 -0.22 7.45
N GLU A 38 -25.12 -1.27 6.83
CA GLU A 38 -25.41 -2.67 7.16
C GLU A 38 -24.39 -3.27 8.16
N VAL A 39 -23.32 -2.53 8.51
CA VAL A 39 -22.22 -3.00 9.38
C VAL A 39 -22.37 -2.48 10.81
N PRO A 40 -22.00 -3.26 11.84
CA PRO A 40 -22.05 -2.81 13.23
C PRO A 40 -21.24 -1.52 13.46
N GLY A 41 -21.77 -0.63 14.30
CA GLY A 41 -21.19 0.70 14.55
C GLY A 41 -19.71 0.70 14.98
N CYS A 42 -19.26 -0.35 15.67
CA CYS A 42 -17.85 -0.52 16.06
C CYS A 42 -16.90 -0.65 14.87
N VAL A 43 -17.37 -1.15 13.72
CA VAL A 43 -16.58 -1.32 12.49
C VAL A 43 -16.70 -0.10 11.57
N GLN A 44 -17.79 0.66 11.66
CA GLN A 44 -18.02 1.84 10.82
C GLN A 44 -16.93 2.90 10.99
N ALA A 45 -16.46 3.15 12.22
CA ALA A 45 -15.37 4.08 12.48
C ALA A 45 -14.08 3.67 11.75
N ARG A 46 -13.75 2.37 11.78
CA ARG A 46 -12.58 1.82 11.08
C ARG A 46 -12.72 1.92 9.56
N ILE A 47 -13.91 1.65 9.03
CA ILE A 47 -14.21 1.76 7.59
C ILE A 47 -14.07 3.23 7.13
N ARG A 48 -14.61 4.19 7.89
CA ARG A 48 -14.47 5.63 7.59
C ARG A 48 -13.02 6.08 7.65
N TRP A 49 -12.27 5.64 8.65
CA TRP A 49 -10.85 5.94 8.76
C TRP A 49 -10.07 5.40 7.56
N TRP A 50 -10.29 4.14 7.18
CA TRP A 50 -9.64 3.58 5.99
C TRP A 50 -10.06 4.31 4.73
N SER A 51 -11.34 4.62 4.53
CA SER A 51 -11.80 5.37 3.37
C SER A 51 -11.09 6.72 3.20
N ALA A 52 -10.84 7.43 4.31
CA ALA A 52 -10.12 8.70 4.29
C ALA A 52 -8.61 8.55 4.02
N HIS A 53 -7.96 7.50 4.54
CA HIS A 53 -6.49 7.37 4.50
C HIS A 53 -5.97 6.46 3.39
N ASN A 54 -6.81 5.60 2.81
CA ASN A 54 -6.41 4.65 1.78
C ASN A 54 -5.82 5.31 0.52
N PRO A 55 -6.31 6.49 0.05
CA PRO A 55 -5.67 7.19 -1.06
C PRO A 55 -4.24 7.63 -0.74
N ALA A 56 -3.99 8.16 0.46
CA ALA A 56 -2.66 8.55 0.89
C ALA A 56 -1.73 7.32 1.01
N PHE A 57 -2.23 6.22 1.57
CA PHE A 57 -1.50 4.96 1.65
C PHE A 57 -1.11 4.44 0.26
N LEU A 58 -2.04 4.46 -0.69
CA LEU A 58 -1.77 4.07 -2.08
C LEU A 58 -0.66 4.91 -2.71
N VAL A 59 -0.71 6.24 -2.56
CA VAL A 59 0.30 7.16 -3.12
C VAL A 59 1.67 6.89 -2.52
N VAL A 60 1.75 6.71 -1.21
CA VAL A 60 3.02 6.40 -0.53
C VAL A 60 3.56 5.06 -1.00
N SER A 61 2.73 4.01 -1.05
CA SER A 61 3.16 2.68 -1.51
C SER A 61 3.61 2.69 -2.97
N ALA A 62 2.92 3.43 -3.84
CA ALA A 62 3.33 3.62 -5.24
C ALA A 62 4.67 4.34 -5.32
N GLY A 63 4.87 5.41 -4.55
CA GLY A 63 6.14 6.14 -4.48
C GLY A 63 7.29 5.25 -4.01
N VAL A 64 7.08 4.44 -2.96
CA VAL A 64 8.07 3.47 -2.47
C VAL A 64 8.40 2.42 -3.53
N THR A 65 7.40 1.91 -4.25
CA THR A 65 7.60 0.96 -5.35
C THR A 65 8.48 1.56 -6.43
N VAL A 66 8.13 2.76 -6.91
CA VAL A 66 8.87 3.48 -7.96
C VAL A 66 10.29 3.77 -7.51
N ALA A 67 10.50 4.21 -6.27
CA ALA A 67 11.83 4.46 -5.73
C ALA A 67 12.69 3.18 -5.70
N GLY A 68 12.10 2.04 -5.28
CA GLY A 68 12.77 0.74 -5.33
C GLY A 68 13.18 0.34 -6.75
N LEU A 69 12.27 0.48 -7.71
CA LEU A 69 12.55 0.15 -9.12
C LEU A 69 13.61 1.07 -9.73
N ILE A 70 13.60 2.36 -9.42
CA ILE A 70 14.64 3.30 -9.86
C ILE A 70 16.00 2.88 -9.28
N MET A 71 16.06 2.54 -7.99
CA MET A 71 17.30 2.06 -7.38
C MET A 71 17.83 0.76 -7.99
N MET A 72 16.96 -0.14 -8.46
CA MET A 72 17.38 -1.36 -9.17
C MET A 72 17.87 -1.09 -10.60
N ALA A 73 17.47 0.03 -11.20
CA ALA A 73 17.81 0.39 -12.57
C ALA A 73 19.09 1.25 -12.69
N LEU A 74 19.66 1.68 -11.56
CA LEU A 74 20.89 2.46 -11.44
C LEU A 74 22.08 1.56 -11.06
#